data_AF-A0A7C1GJH6-F1
#
_entry.id   AF-A0A7C1GJH6-F1
#
_cell.length_a   1.000
_cell.length_b   1.000
_cell.length_c   1.000
_cell.angle_alpha   90.00
_cell.angle_beta   90.00
_cell.angle_gamma   90.00
#
_symmetry.space_group_name_H-M   'P 1'
#
loop_
_entity.id
_entity.type
_entity.pdbx_description
1 polymer ?
#
loop_
_entity_poly.entity_id
_entity_poly.type
_entity_poly.pdbx_seq_one_letter_code
_entity_poly.pdbx_strand_id
1 'polypeptide(L)'
;MWPPIVIAVVQLAVLLFLERYGRTNIHNAVALGVVPGIAALLTLAWWLLASRAPRRARLIGLSLVIAAVAAVVFSQRSVEMGGMLLALALRYFVYSAAIVLLVSFPARWKFRKWALAMVIVICAVFFCAMRVDSIGGDLFPVVSWRWKPSAAQRSAALAGVDPQGRAEAPEEAAPGDWPDFLGHGRHNRVSGVRFSTNWDAPPREIWRRNIGPGWSAFIGVGDYLFT
;
A
#
# COMPACT_ATOMS: atom_id res chain seq x y z
N MET A 1 1.34 -16.90 25.79
CA MET A 1 0.14 -16.22 25.25
C MET A 1 0.44 -14.75 25.05
N TRP A 2 1.20 -14.12 25.95
CA TRP A 2 1.63 -12.74 25.82
C TRP A 2 2.62 -12.43 24.67
N PRO A 3 3.49 -13.34 24.16
CA PRO A 3 4.51 -12.92 23.18
C PRO A 3 3.93 -12.35 21.87
N PRO A 4 2.91 -12.95 21.22
CA PRO A 4 2.27 -12.35 20.04
C PRO A 4 1.61 -11.00 20.31
N ILE A 5 1.10 -10.78 21.53
CA ILE A 5 0.50 -9.51 21.94
C ILE A 5 1.59 -8.44 22.05
N VAL A 6 2.71 -8.77 22.69
CA VAL A 6 3.87 -7.85 22.77
C VAL A 6 4.42 -7.54 21.39
N ILE A 7 4.57 -8.55 20.52
CA ILE A 7 5.01 -8.34 19.13
C ILE A 7 4.06 -7.38 18.40
N ALA A 8 2.74 -7.59 18.52
CA ALA A 8 1.73 -6.71 17.93
C ALA A 8 1.79 -5.27 18.48
N VAL A 9 1.94 -5.11 19.81
CA VAL A 9 2.05 -3.78 20.44
C VAL A 9 3.31 -3.06 20.00
N VAL A 10 4.45 -3.76 19.94
CA VAL A 10 5.72 -3.20 19.44
C VAL A 10 5.59 -2.80 17.97
N GLN A 11 5.01 -3.67 17.13
CA GLN A 11 4.72 -3.35 15.73
C GLN A 11 3.90 -2.06 15.63
N LEU A 12 2.81 -1.95 16.40
CA LEU A 12 1.96 -0.74 16.43
C LEU A 12 2.74 0.51 16.85
N ALA A 13 3.51 0.44 17.94
CA ALA A 13 4.30 1.57 18.43
C ALA A 13 5.32 2.06 17.40
N VAL A 14 6.03 1.14 16.73
CA VAL A 14 6.99 1.48 15.68
C VAL A 14 6.29 2.08 14.46
N LEU A 15 5.13 1.54 14.06
CA LEU A 15 4.38 2.09 12.93
C LEU A 15 3.84 3.50 13.23
N LEU A 16 3.33 3.76 14.43
CA LEU A 16 2.90 5.09 14.85
C LEU A 16 4.06 6.08 14.90
N PHE A 17 5.24 5.63 15.35
CA PHE A 17 6.45 6.45 15.32
C PHE A 17 6.85 6.80 13.87
N LEU A 18 6.86 5.83 12.97
CA LEU A 18 7.18 6.05 11.56
C LEU A 18 6.15 6.92 10.85
N GLU A 19 4.87 6.81 11.19
CA GLU A 19 3.82 7.69 10.66
C GLU A 19 3.99 9.13 11.16
N ARG A 20 4.39 9.31 12.42
CA ARG A 20 4.54 10.65 13.02
C ARG A 20 5.81 11.36 12.55
N TYR A 21 6.92 10.63 12.40
CA TYR A 21 8.25 11.20 12.18
C TYR A 21 8.90 10.82 10.85
N GLY A 22 8.36 9.82 10.14
CA GLY A 22 8.87 9.40 8.83
C GLY A 22 8.64 10.47 7.78
N ARG A 23 9.70 10.82 7.04
CA ARG A 23 9.68 11.86 6.00
C ARG A 23 10.12 11.39 4.62
N THR A 24 10.52 10.13 4.48
CA THR A 24 11.15 9.62 3.26
C THR A 24 10.48 8.34 2.80
N ASN A 25 10.61 8.04 1.51
CA ASN A 25 10.10 6.80 0.93
C ASN A 25 10.73 5.55 1.56
N ILE A 26 11.97 5.65 2.09
CA ILE A 26 12.60 4.55 2.82
C ILE A 26 11.82 4.24 4.10
N HIS A 27 11.41 5.26 4.86
CA HIS A 27 10.57 5.06 6.06
C HIS A 27 9.23 4.38 5.70
N ASN A 28 8.63 4.75 4.57
CA ASN A 28 7.40 4.14 4.08
C ASN A 28 7.59 2.66 3.72
N ALA A 29 8.67 2.33 3.02
CA ALA A 29 9.00 0.94 2.68
C ALA A 29 9.26 0.08 3.94
N VAL A 30 9.94 0.66 4.94
CA VAL A 30 10.17 0.03 6.25
C VAL A 30 8.84 -0.22 6.98
N ALA A 31 7.95 0.77 7.00
CA ALA A 31 6.63 0.67 7.62
C ALA A 31 5.71 -0.34 6.91
N LEU A 32 5.79 -0.41 5.57
CA LEU A 32 4.98 -1.31 4.77
C LEU A 32 5.43 -2.77 4.91
N GLY A 33 6.73 -3.04 4.75
CA GLY A 33 7.24 -4.40 4.60
C GLY A 33 8.11 -4.89 5.76
N VAL A 34 9.12 -4.12 6.16
CA VAL A 34 10.15 -4.59 7.10
C VAL A 34 9.57 -4.82 8.49
N VAL A 35 8.87 -3.82 9.04
CA VAL A 35 8.33 -3.90 10.41
C VAL A 35 7.27 -5.01 10.53
N PRO A 36 6.25 -5.09 9.65
CA PRO A 36 5.29 -6.20 9.68
C PRO A 36 5.92 -7.56 9.35
N GLY A 37 6.91 -7.60 8.47
CA GLY A 37 7.64 -8.83 8.11
C GLY A 37 8.40 -9.42 9.30
N ILE A 38 9.16 -8.59 10.02
CA ILE A 38 9.86 -9.02 11.23
C ILE A 38 8.85 -9.50 12.29
N ALA A 39 7.78 -8.75 12.51
CA ALA A 39 6.74 -9.13 13.48
C ALA A 39 6.05 -10.46 13.11
N ALA A 40 5.79 -10.70 11.83
CA ALA A 40 5.23 -11.96 11.35
C ALA A 40 6.21 -13.13 11.55
N LEU A 41 7.50 -12.94 11.23
CA LEU A 41 8.55 -13.94 11.45
C LEU A 41 8.72 -14.27 12.94
N LEU A 42 8.74 -13.27 13.82
CA LEU A 42 8.80 -13.47 15.27
C LEU A 42 7.56 -14.21 15.78
N THR A 43 6.38 -13.87 15.28
CA THR A 43 5.13 -14.55 15.64
C THR A 43 5.15 -16.01 15.19
N LEU A 44 5.67 -16.29 13.98
CA LEU A 44 5.79 -17.65 13.45
C LEU A 44 6.85 -18.46 14.19
N ALA A 45 8.01 -17.87 14.49
CA ALA A 45 9.06 -18.49 15.28
C ALA A 45 8.53 -18.85 16.68
N TRP A 46 7.83 -17.93 17.34
CA TRP A 46 7.16 -18.20 18.60
C TRP A 46 6.15 -19.35 18.47
N TRP A 47 5.33 -19.35 17.41
CA TRP A 47 4.34 -20.41 17.17
C TRP A 47 4.97 -21.79 17.05
N LEU A 48 6.07 -21.90 16.29
CA LEU A 48 6.72 -23.18 16.02
C LEU A 48 7.57 -23.68 17.19
N LEU A 49 8.27 -22.79 17.89
CA LEU A 49 9.28 -23.15 18.88
C LEU A 49 8.74 -23.14 20.31
N ALA A 50 7.99 -22.09 20.68
CA ALA A 50 7.66 -21.78 22.07
C ALA A 50 6.17 -21.91 22.43
N SER A 51 5.27 -22.10 21.44
CA SER A 51 3.84 -22.22 21.72
C SER A 51 3.51 -23.51 22.47
N ARG A 52 2.52 -23.47 23.38
CA ARG A 52 1.99 -24.67 24.05
C ARG A 52 1.08 -25.52 23.14
N ALA A 53 1.04 -25.24 21.84
CA ALA A 53 0.21 -25.96 20.88
C ALA A 53 0.78 -27.37 20.58
N PRO A 54 -0.07 -28.39 20.36
CA PRO A 54 0.37 -29.71 19.92
C PRO A 54 1.15 -29.66 18.60
N ARG A 55 2.17 -30.51 18.43
CA ARG A 55 3.05 -30.52 17.23
C ARG A 55 2.29 -30.57 15.90
N ARG A 56 1.25 -31.42 15.81
CA ARG A 56 0.39 -31.50 14.60
C ARG A 56 -0.29 -30.18 14.28
N ALA A 57 -0.79 -29.47 15.29
CA ALA A 57 -1.43 -28.17 15.10
C ALA A 57 -0.43 -27.09 14.68
N ARG A 58 0.84 -27.17 15.13
CA ARG A 58 1.88 -26.26 14.69
C ARG A 58 2.13 -26.38 13.18
N LEU A 59 2.27 -27.62 12.69
CA LEU A 59 2.47 -27.92 11.27
C LEU A 59 1.25 -27.52 10.43
N ILE A 60 0.03 -27.87 10.85
CA ILE A 60 -1.20 -27.47 10.16
C ILE A 60 -1.31 -25.93 10.09
N GLY A 61 -1.02 -25.24 11.19
CA GLY A 61 -1.02 -23.78 11.22
C GLY A 61 0.01 -23.18 10.27
N LEU A 62 1.22 -23.73 10.21
CA LEU A 62 2.26 -23.31 9.26
C LEU A 62 1.82 -23.52 7.81
N SER A 63 1.29 -24.70 7.48
CA SER A 63 0.77 -24.99 6.14
C SER A 63 -0.35 -24.02 5.75
N LEU A 64 -1.24 -23.68 6.69
CA LEU A 64 -2.32 -22.74 6.45
C LEU A 64 -1.82 -21.31 6.22
N VAL A 65 -0.81 -20.87 6.98
CA VAL A 65 -0.15 -19.57 6.76
C VAL A 65 0.52 -19.54 5.39
N ILE A 66 1.25 -20.59 5.01
CA ILE A 66 1.88 -20.69 3.68
C ILE A 66 0.83 -20.63 2.57
N ALA A 67 -0.28 -21.37 2.71
CA ALA A 67 -1.38 -21.34 1.76
C ALA A 67 -2.03 -19.95 1.66
N ALA A 68 -2.23 -19.27 2.80
CA ALA A 68 -2.76 -17.90 2.83
C ALA A 68 -1.83 -16.90 2.15
N VAL A 69 -0.52 -16.99 2.41
CA VAL A 69 0.51 -16.16 1.76
C VAL A 69 0.51 -16.39 0.25
N ALA A 70 0.55 -17.65 -0.18
CA ALA A 70 0.50 -18.01 -1.59
C ALA A 70 -0.79 -17.50 -2.26
N ALA A 71 -1.95 -17.67 -1.62
CA ALA A 71 -3.22 -17.18 -2.14
C ALA A 71 -3.20 -15.66 -2.33
N VAL A 72 -2.72 -14.90 -1.34
CA VAL A 72 -2.62 -13.43 -1.45
C VAL A 72 -1.68 -13.02 -2.57
N VAL A 73 -0.48 -13.60 -2.64
CA VAL A 73 0.54 -13.25 -3.66
C VAL A 73 0.06 -13.60 -5.07
N PHE A 74 -0.38 -14.85 -5.29
CA PHE A 74 -0.78 -15.32 -6.61
C PHE A 74 -2.18 -14.89 -7.03
N SER A 75 -2.94 -14.21 -6.15
CA SER A 75 -4.19 -13.56 -6.57
C SER A 75 -3.95 -12.41 -7.55
N GLN A 76 -2.75 -11.80 -7.53
CA GLN A 76 -2.44 -10.62 -8.32
C GLN A 76 -1.92 -10.97 -9.71
N ARG A 77 -1.92 -9.98 -10.62
CA ARG A 77 -1.48 -10.15 -12.01
C ARG A 77 -0.01 -10.55 -12.16
N SER A 78 0.81 -10.19 -11.17
CA SER A 78 2.24 -10.46 -11.14
C SER A 78 2.70 -10.68 -9.70
N VAL A 79 3.82 -11.37 -9.53
CA VAL A 79 4.35 -11.73 -8.20
C VAL A 79 4.79 -10.47 -7.43
N GLU A 80 5.28 -9.44 -8.11
CA GLU A 80 5.70 -8.18 -7.49
C GLU A 80 4.51 -7.44 -6.87
N MET A 81 3.40 -7.35 -7.60
CA MET A 81 2.15 -6.77 -7.09
C MET A 81 1.55 -7.62 -5.96
N GLY A 82 1.67 -8.95 -6.08
CA GLY A 82 1.34 -9.89 -5.02
C GLY A 82 2.15 -9.66 -3.75
N GLY A 83 3.45 -9.42 -3.89
CA GLY A 83 4.37 -9.09 -2.80
C GLY A 83 3.99 -7.77 -2.10
N MET A 84 3.61 -6.75 -2.88
CA MET A 84 3.12 -5.48 -2.32
C MET A 84 1.82 -5.66 -1.51
N LEU A 85 0.88 -6.45 -2.04
CA LEU A 85 -0.35 -6.76 -1.32
C LEU A 85 -0.07 -7.56 -0.05
N LEU A 86 0.84 -8.53 -0.12
CA LEU A 86 1.27 -9.32 1.02
C LEU A 86 1.92 -8.43 2.10
N ALA A 87 2.80 -7.50 1.72
CA ALA A 87 3.42 -6.57 2.66
C ALA A 87 2.37 -5.76 3.42
N LEU A 88 1.35 -5.25 2.71
CA LEU A 88 0.20 -4.60 3.35
C LEU A 88 -0.56 -5.56 4.29
N ALA A 89 -0.81 -6.79 3.84
CA ALA A 89 -1.59 -7.79 4.57
C ALA A 89 -0.92 -8.27 5.87
N LEU A 90 0.41 -8.41 5.86
CA LEU A 90 1.19 -8.96 6.98
C LEU A 90 0.91 -8.22 8.30
N ARG A 91 0.77 -6.89 8.27
CA ARG A 91 0.47 -6.11 9.49
C ARG A 91 -0.83 -6.59 10.13
N TYR A 92 -1.85 -6.86 9.31
CA TYR A 92 -3.18 -7.24 9.76
C TYR A 92 -3.24 -8.71 10.17
N PHE A 93 -2.47 -9.59 9.53
CA PHE A 93 -2.31 -10.98 9.99
C PHE A 93 -1.74 -11.04 11.41
N VAL A 94 -0.72 -10.23 11.73
CA VAL A 94 -0.13 -10.19 13.08
C VAL A 94 -1.15 -9.67 14.10
N TYR A 95 -1.83 -8.56 13.80
CA TYR A 95 -2.85 -8.00 14.69
C TYR A 95 -4.02 -8.96 14.91
N SER A 96 -4.56 -9.55 13.84
CA SER A 96 -5.71 -10.44 13.93
C SER A 96 -5.38 -11.72 14.70
N ALA A 97 -4.19 -12.29 14.51
CA ALA A 97 -3.72 -13.42 15.29
C ALA A 97 -3.55 -13.07 16.77
N ALA A 98 -2.94 -11.93 17.09
CA ALA A 98 -2.76 -11.46 18.47
C ALA A 98 -4.10 -11.23 19.18
N ILE A 99 -5.06 -10.57 18.51
CA ILE A 99 -6.41 -10.32 19.03
C ILE A 99 -7.15 -11.64 19.27
N VAL A 100 -7.13 -12.58 18.31
CA VAL A 100 -7.78 -13.88 18.49
C VAL A 100 -7.15 -14.67 19.63
N LEU A 101 -5.82 -14.62 19.79
CA LEU A 101 -5.15 -15.27 20.91
C LEU A 101 -5.51 -14.65 22.27
N LEU A 102 -5.68 -13.33 22.32
CA LEU A 102 -6.10 -12.59 23.51
C LEU A 102 -7.56 -12.91 23.89
N VAL A 103 -8.49 -12.73 22.93
CA VAL A 103 -9.93 -12.93 23.16
C VAL A 103 -10.25 -14.40 23.45
N SER A 104 -9.56 -15.32 22.78
CA SER A 104 -9.77 -16.75 22.99
C SER A 104 -8.98 -17.33 24.16
N PHE A 105 -8.26 -16.49 24.94
CA PHE A 105 -7.44 -16.93 26.07
C PHE A 105 -8.16 -17.86 27.07
N PRO A 106 -9.39 -17.56 27.53
CA PRO A 106 -10.12 -18.42 28.48
C PRO A 106 -10.72 -19.68 27.83
N ALA A 107 -10.75 -19.76 26.49
CA ALA A 107 -11.42 -20.84 25.79
C ALA A 107 -10.60 -22.13 25.74
N ARG A 108 -11.29 -23.27 25.59
CA ARG A 108 -10.64 -24.58 25.39
C ARG A 108 -9.87 -24.61 24.07
N TRP A 109 -8.76 -25.34 24.03
CA TRP A 109 -7.91 -25.48 22.84
C TRP A 109 -8.67 -25.87 21.57
N LYS A 110 -9.69 -26.75 21.69
CA LYS A 110 -10.52 -27.19 20.55
C LYS A 110 -11.19 -26.01 19.83
N PHE A 111 -11.64 -24.99 20.56
CA PHE A 111 -12.23 -23.79 19.97
C PHE A 111 -11.15 -22.85 19.41
N ARG A 112 -10.08 -22.64 20.19
CA ARG A 112 -8.99 -21.71 19.85
C ARG A 112 -8.30 -22.03 18.54
N LYS A 113 -8.03 -23.31 18.26
CA LYS A 113 -7.40 -23.74 17.00
C LYS A 113 -8.26 -23.39 15.77
N TRP A 114 -9.57 -23.51 15.89
CA TRP A 114 -10.50 -23.19 14.80
C TRP A 114 -10.68 -21.69 14.64
N ALA A 115 -10.70 -20.94 15.74
CA ALA A 115 -10.70 -19.47 15.69
C ALA A 115 -9.44 -18.92 14.98
N LEU A 116 -8.26 -19.49 15.27
CA LEU A 116 -7.00 -19.14 14.59
C LEU A 116 -7.02 -19.52 13.11
N ALA A 117 -7.48 -20.72 12.77
CA ALA A 117 -7.59 -21.13 11.37
C ALA A 117 -8.56 -20.21 10.60
N MET A 118 -9.72 -19.91 11.21
CA MET A 118 -10.74 -19.06 10.63
C MET A 118 -10.22 -17.64 10.39
N VAL A 119 -9.51 -17.03 11.35
CA VAL A 119 -9.01 -15.66 11.17
C VAL A 119 -7.96 -15.57 10.07
N ILE A 120 -7.11 -16.59 9.90
CA ILE A 120 -6.14 -16.67 8.80
C ILE A 120 -6.89 -16.72 7.46
N VAL A 121 -7.90 -17.58 7.35
CA VAL A 121 -8.70 -17.71 6.12
C VAL A 121 -9.47 -16.43 5.81
N ILE A 122 -10.13 -15.83 6.80
CA ILE A 122 -10.88 -14.57 6.63
C ILE A 122 -9.94 -13.45 6.16
N CYS A 123 -8.76 -13.30 6.78
CA CYS A 123 -7.78 -12.29 6.36
C CYS A 123 -7.33 -12.55 4.92
N ALA A 124 -7.01 -13.80 4.57
CA ALA A 124 -6.59 -14.16 3.21
C ALA A 124 -7.69 -13.84 2.18
N VAL A 125 -8.93 -14.25 2.44
CA VAL A 125 -10.08 -13.97 1.56
C VAL A 125 -10.31 -12.47 1.40
N PHE A 126 -10.23 -11.70 2.49
CA PHE A 126 -10.36 -10.25 2.45
C PHE A 126 -9.32 -9.59 1.54
N PHE A 127 -8.05 -9.97 1.65
CA PHE A 127 -7.00 -9.42 0.79
C PHE A 127 -7.10 -9.96 -0.64
N CYS A 128 -7.48 -11.22 -0.85
CA CYS A 128 -7.75 -11.76 -2.18
C CYS A 128 -8.89 -11.02 -2.90
N ALA A 129 -9.86 -10.45 -2.18
CA ALA A 129 -10.91 -9.60 -2.74
C ALA A 129 -10.41 -8.22 -3.23
N MET A 130 -9.18 -7.85 -2.88
CA MET A 130 -8.52 -6.63 -3.33
C MET A 130 -7.61 -6.88 -4.54
N ARG A 131 -7.37 -5.81 -5.29
CA ARG A 131 -6.45 -5.73 -6.43
C ARG A 131 -5.49 -4.58 -6.20
N VAL A 132 -4.21 -4.79 -6.45
CA VAL A 132 -3.22 -3.71 -6.54
C VAL A 132 -3.28 -3.10 -7.93
N ASP A 133 -3.67 -1.83 -8.00
CA ASP A 133 -3.79 -1.09 -9.26
C ASP A 133 -2.44 -0.47 -9.68
N SER A 134 -1.70 0.10 -8.73
CA SER A 134 -0.40 0.74 -8.96
C SER A 134 0.41 0.84 -7.66
N ILE A 135 1.64 1.33 -7.76
CA ILE A 135 2.47 1.71 -6.61
C ILE A 135 2.51 3.22 -6.56
N GLY A 136 2.13 3.80 -5.42
CA GLY A 136 2.15 5.24 -5.19
C GLY A 136 3.58 5.79 -5.13
N GLY A 137 3.72 7.11 -5.32
CA GLY A 137 5.01 7.80 -5.17
C GLY A 137 5.59 7.73 -3.75
N ASP A 138 4.78 7.32 -2.78
CA ASP A 138 5.12 7.03 -1.39
C ASP A 138 5.56 5.56 -1.17
N LEU A 139 5.65 4.75 -2.23
CA LEU A 139 5.92 3.31 -2.24
C LEU A 139 4.81 2.43 -1.63
N PHE A 140 3.63 2.97 -1.34
CA PHE A 140 2.49 2.16 -0.90
C PHE A 140 1.69 1.63 -2.10
N PRO A 141 1.15 0.40 -2.02
CA PRO A 141 0.26 -0.10 -3.06
C PRO A 141 -1.06 0.67 -3.04
N VAL A 142 -1.47 1.17 -4.20
CA VAL A 142 -2.83 1.68 -4.41
C VAL A 142 -3.74 0.49 -4.65
N VAL A 143 -4.59 0.20 -3.66
CA VAL A 143 -5.49 -0.96 -3.69
C VAL A 143 -6.92 -0.55 -4.00
N SER A 144 -7.59 -1.36 -4.81
CA SER A 144 -9.01 -1.24 -5.11
C SER A 144 -9.72 -2.57 -4.87
N TRP A 145 -11.03 -2.52 -4.63
CA TRP A 145 -11.85 -3.73 -4.71
C TRP A 145 -11.84 -4.28 -6.13
N ARG A 146 -11.86 -5.61 -6.29
CA ARG A 146 -11.83 -6.26 -7.61
C ARG A 146 -13.02 -5.90 -8.50
N TRP A 147 -14.17 -5.64 -7.90
CA TRP A 147 -15.39 -5.23 -8.60
C TRP A 147 -15.44 -3.73 -8.92
N LYS A 148 -14.42 -2.94 -8.53
CA LYS A 148 -14.29 -1.56 -9.02
C LYS A 148 -13.58 -1.53 -10.38
N PRO A 149 -14.03 -0.69 -11.32
CA PRO A 149 -13.36 -0.50 -12.61
C PRO A 149 -11.87 -0.19 -12.44
N SER A 150 -11.03 -0.87 -13.21
CA SER A 150 -9.59 -0.65 -13.22
C SER A 150 -9.22 0.75 -13.73
N ALA A 151 -7.99 1.20 -13.46
CA ALA A 151 -7.50 2.46 -14.02
C ALA A 151 -7.59 2.48 -15.56
N ALA A 152 -7.27 1.36 -16.22
CA ALA A 152 -7.41 1.23 -17.66
C ALA A 152 -8.87 1.32 -18.13
N GLN A 153 -9.81 0.67 -17.43
CA GLN A 153 -11.24 0.76 -17.74
C GLN A 153 -11.79 2.17 -17.53
N ARG A 154 -11.38 2.83 -16.44
CA ARG A 154 -11.74 4.23 -16.18
C ARG A 154 -11.19 5.16 -17.26
N SER A 155 -9.97 4.91 -17.73
CA SER A 155 -9.35 5.68 -18.82
C SER A 155 -10.08 5.48 -20.14
N ALA A 156 -10.44 4.24 -20.48
CA ALA A 156 -11.20 3.94 -21.70
C ALA A 156 -12.60 4.56 -21.70
N ALA A 157 -13.17 4.81 -20.52
CA ALA A 157 -14.46 5.48 -20.35
C ALA A 157 -14.36 7.02 -20.37
N LEU A 158 -13.16 7.60 -20.37
CA LEU A 158 -13.02 9.04 -20.56
C LEU A 158 -13.41 9.37 -21.99
N ALA A 159 -14.20 10.44 -22.16
CA ALA A 159 -14.51 10.96 -23.49
C ALA A 159 -13.20 11.16 -24.25
N GLY A 160 -13.11 10.57 -25.45
CA GLY A 160 -11.92 10.69 -26.29
C GLY A 160 -11.55 12.15 -26.46
N VAL A 161 -10.26 12.45 -26.36
CA VAL A 161 -9.73 13.73 -26.84
C VAL A 161 -10.18 13.86 -28.29
N ASP A 162 -10.78 14.99 -28.66
CA ASP A 162 -11.13 15.27 -30.04
C ASP A 162 -9.87 15.09 -30.90
N PRO A 163 -9.83 14.09 -31.80
CA PRO A 163 -8.64 13.83 -32.61
C PRO A 163 -8.33 15.00 -33.57
N GLN A 164 -9.26 15.95 -33.73
CA GLN A 164 -9.05 17.17 -34.51
C GLN A 164 -8.60 18.38 -33.66
N GLY A 165 -8.57 18.24 -32.32
CA GLY A 165 -8.09 19.28 -31.43
C GLY A 165 -6.58 19.46 -31.55
N ARG A 166 -6.14 20.49 -32.28
CA ARG A 166 -4.73 20.89 -32.32
C ARG A 166 -4.47 21.92 -31.22
N ALA A 167 -3.54 21.61 -30.31
CA ALA A 167 -3.04 22.59 -29.35
C ALA A 167 -2.16 23.60 -30.10
N GLU A 168 -2.49 24.89 -30.02
CA GLU A 168 -1.66 25.98 -30.52
C GLU A 168 -0.69 26.42 -29.43
N ALA A 169 0.29 25.56 -29.14
CA ALA A 169 1.33 25.88 -28.15
C ALA A 169 2.35 26.88 -28.73
N PRO A 170 2.87 27.82 -27.91
CA PRO A 170 3.98 28.68 -28.29
C PRO A 170 5.20 27.89 -28.80
N GLU A 171 5.93 28.45 -29.77
CA GLU A 171 7.15 27.83 -30.32
C GLU A 171 8.31 27.82 -29.31
N GLU A 172 8.37 28.86 -28.47
CA GLU A 172 9.33 28.97 -27.39
C GLU A 172 8.62 29.02 -26.03
N ALA A 173 9.20 28.33 -25.04
CA ALA A 173 8.70 28.35 -23.68
C ALA A 173 8.95 29.71 -23.01
N ALA A 174 7.93 30.28 -22.41
CA ALA A 174 8.01 31.54 -21.69
C ALA A 174 8.57 31.35 -20.27
N PRO A 175 9.07 32.42 -19.61
CA PRO A 175 9.43 32.37 -18.21
C PRO A 175 8.24 31.93 -17.34
N GLY A 176 8.39 30.80 -16.64
CA GLY A 176 7.33 30.21 -15.82
C GLY A 176 6.72 28.92 -16.40
N ASP A 177 6.96 28.66 -17.69
CA ASP A 177 6.59 27.40 -18.32
C ASP A 177 7.40 26.22 -17.78
N TRP A 178 6.85 25.03 -17.96
CA TRP A 178 7.42 23.74 -17.60
C TRP A 178 7.59 22.87 -18.86
N PRO A 179 8.53 23.22 -19.76
CA PRO A 179 8.58 22.68 -21.13
C PRO A 179 9.13 21.25 -21.26
N ASP A 180 9.73 20.72 -20.19
CA ASP A 180 10.52 19.49 -20.21
C ASP A 180 10.05 18.49 -19.15
N PHE A 181 10.47 17.23 -19.28
CA PHE A 181 10.35 16.24 -18.21
C PHE A 181 11.08 16.73 -16.96
N LEU A 182 10.34 17.01 -15.88
CA LEU A 182 10.82 17.68 -14.66
C LEU A 182 11.21 19.16 -14.85
N GLY A 183 10.60 19.83 -15.83
CA GLY A 183 10.70 21.26 -16.04
C GLY A 183 12.00 21.66 -16.72
N HIS A 184 12.20 22.97 -16.88
CA HIS A 184 13.37 23.52 -17.56
C HIS A 184 14.68 23.00 -16.93
N GLY A 185 15.54 22.39 -17.75
CA GLY A 185 16.79 21.75 -17.29
C GLY A 185 16.61 20.42 -16.56
N ARG A 186 15.38 19.89 -16.44
CA ARG A 186 15.05 18.59 -15.85
C ARG A 186 15.43 18.42 -14.38
N HIS A 187 15.36 19.51 -13.61
CA HIS A 187 15.78 19.56 -12.21
C HIS A 187 14.62 19.46 -11.20
N ASN A 188 13.38 19.32 -11.68
CA ASN A 188 12.17 19.28 -10.88
C ASN A 188 12.03 20.49 -9.92
N ARG A 189 12.39 21.69 -10.40
CA ARG A 189 12.43 22.90 -9.58
C ARG A 189 11.96 24.11 -10.38
N VAL A 190 11.00 24.85 -9.82
CA VAL A 190 10.64 26.19 -10.28
C VAL A 190 11.51 27.22 -9.56
N SER A 191 12.14 28.14 -10.30
CA SER A 191 12.90 29.27 -9.76
C SER A 191 12.05 30.53 -9.69
N GLY A 192 12.44 31.52 -8.89
CA GLY A 192 11.76 32.82 -8.83
C GLY A 192 10.42 32.86 -8.08
N VAL A 193 9.88 31.71 -7.66
CA VAL A 193 8.63 31.61 -6.91
C VAL A 193 8.90 31.26 -5.44
N ARG A 194 8.23 31.96 -4.52
CA ARG A 194 8.18 31.61 -3.10
C ARG A 194 6.73 31.42 -2.69
N PHE A 195 6.45 30.27 -2.10
CA PHE A 195 5.17 29.97 -1.48
C PHE A 195 5.38 29.80 0.03
N SER A 196 4.35 30.09 0.82
CA SER A 196 4.37 29.75 2.23
C SER A 196 4.58 28.25 2.38
N THR A 197 5.61 27.86 3.11
CA THR A 197 5.82 26.48 3.54
C THR A 197 5.15 26.20 4.89
N ASN A 198 4.55 27.23 5.50
CA ASN A 198 3.70 27.05 6.67
C ASN A 198 2.28 26.71 6.21
N TRP A 199 1.83 25.50 6.57
CA TRP A 199 0.56 24.90 6.12
C TRP A 199 -0.62 25.18 7.08
N ASP A 200 -0.50 26.19 7.96
CA ASP A 200 -1.62 26.66 8.80
C ASP A 200 -2.85 27.03 7.95
N ALA A 201 -2.61 27.54 6.73
CA ALA A 201 -3.60 27.66 5.67
C ALA A 201 -3.23 26.71 4.51
N PRO A 202 -3.74 25.47 4.49
CA PRO A 202 -3.39 24.51 3.45
C PRO A 202 -3.88 24.96 2.07
N PRO A 203 -3.17 24.60 0.98
CA PRO A 203 -3.58 24.91 -0.38
C PRO A 203 -4.94 24.27 -0.68
N ARG A 204 -5.73 24.97 -1.50
CA ARG A 204 -7.04 24.52 -1.96
C ARG A 204 -6.96 24.10 -3.42
N GLU A 205 -7.68 23.04 -3.75
CA GLU A 205 -7.83 22.60 -5.14
C GLU A 205 -8.57 23.66 -5.95
N ILE A 206 -7.96 24.14 -7.04
CA ILE A 206 -8.56 25.13 -7.95
C ILE A 206 -9.36 24.43 -9.05
N TRP A 207 -8.82 23.33 -9.59
CA TRP A 207 -9.47 22.52 -10.61
C TRP A 207 -8.94 21.09 -10.57
N ARG A 208 -9.69 20.15 -11.16
CA ARG A 208 -9.30 18.76 -11.32
C ARG A 208 -9.86 18.21 -12.63
N ARG A 209 -9.02 17.54 -13.40
CA ARG A 209 -9.40 16.84 -14.63
C ARG A 209 -8.94 15.39 -14.56
N ASN A 210 -9.83 14.46 -14.88
CA ASN A 210 -9.45 13.06 -15.06
C ASN A 210 -8.78 12.91 -16.43
N ILE A 211 -7.50 12.52 -16.44
CA ILE A 211 -6.67 12.38 -17.65
C ILE A 211 -6.29 10.92 -17.96
N GLY A 212 -6.79 9.96 -17.19
CA GLY A 212 -6.42 8.55 -17.33
C GLY A 212 -5.11 8.24 -16.59
N PRO A 213 -4.36 7.20 -17.00
CA PRO A 213 -3.09 6.85 -16.39
C PRO A 213 -2.01 7.88 -16.78
N GLY A 214 -1.69 8.78 -15.86
CA GLY A 214 -0.50 9.63 -15.95
C GLY A 214 0.69 8.96 -15.28
N TRP A 215 1.86 8.98 -15.93
CA TRP A 215 3.10 8.47 -15.35
C TRP A 215 4.11 9.61 -15.19
N SER A 216 4.57 9.80 -13.96
CA SER A 216 5.74 10.60 -13.59
C SER A 216 5.57 12.12 -13.60
N ALA A 217 5.31 12.75 -14.75
CA ALA A 217 5.34 14.21 -14.89
C ALA A 217 4.37 14.71 -15.99
N PHE A 218 4.25 16.02 -16.11
CA PHE A 218 3.54 16.71 -17.18
C PHE A 218 4.43 17.82 -17.74
N ILE A 219 4.06 18.32 -18.92
CA ILE A 219 4.64 19.51 -19.56
C ILE A 219 3.57 20.60 -19.55
N GLY A 220 3.93 21.83 -19.19
CA GLY A 220 3.05 22.99 -19.24
C GLY A 220 3.69 24.09 -20.06
N VAL A 221 3.07 24.52 -21.15
CA VAL A 221 3.59 25.60 -22.01
C VAL A 221 2.42 26.50 -22.42
N GLY A 222 2.48 27.78 -22.07
CA GLY A 222 1.36 28.70 -22.24
C GLY A 222 0.11 28.19 -21.51
N ASP A 223 -1.02 28.12 -22.23
CA ASP A 223 -2.31 27.68 -21.68
C ASP A 223 -2.54 26.16 -21.75
N TYR A 224 -1.53 25.38 -22.15
CA TYR A 224 -1.67 23.95 -22.40
C TYR A 224 -0.87 23.09 -21.41
N LEU A 225 -1.47 21.93 -21.06
CA LEU A 225 -0.85 20.87 -20.27
C LEU A 225 -0.84 19.57 -21.06
N PHE A 226 0.32 18.93 -21.12
CA PHE A 226 0.58 17.68 -21.81
C PHE A 226 1.04 16.61 -20.82
N THR A 227 0.62 15.36 -21.01
CA THR A 227 0.90 14.21 -20.14
C THR A 227 1.09 12.93 -20.95
#